data_AF-F3C0I3-F1
#
_entry.id   AF-F3C0I3-F1
#
_cell.length_a   1.000
_cell.length_b   1.000
_cell.length_c   1.000
_cell.angle_alpha   90.00
_cell.angle_beta   90.00
_cell.angle_gamma   90.00
#
_symmetry.space_group_name_H-M   'P 1'
#
loop_
_entity.id
_entity.type
_entity.pdbx_description
1 polymer ?
#
loop_
_entity_poly.entity_id
_entity_poly.type
_entity_poly.pdbx_seq_one_letter_code
_entity_poly.pdbx_strand_id
1 'polypeptide(L)'
;GVGLGPPAVITGDITQVDLPKGTRSGLTHVIDVLKDVPGISFTHFKPKDVVRHPLVQRIVEAYERFDDQLSDGSSGNNSYPRDKNRDA
;
A
#
# COMPACT_ATOMS: atom_id res chain seq x y z
N GLY A 1 -37.52 22.26 0.63
CA GLY A 1 -36.97 20.94 0.28
C GLY A 1 -35.47 21.05 0.34
N VAL A 2 -34.81 20.31 1.23
CA VAL A 2 -33.34 20.30 1.32
C VAL A 2 -32.86 19.31 0.25
N GLY A 3 -32.28 19.82 -0.83
CA GLY A 3 -31.65 18.99 -1.84
C GLY A 3 -30.36 18.40 -1.28
N LEU A 4 -30.28 17.08 -1.17
CA LEU A 4 -29.03 16.38 -0.91
C LEU A 4 -28.12 16.57 -2.13
N GLY A 5 -26.95 17.19 -1.92
CA GLY A 5 -25.90 17.25 -2.94
C GLY A 5 -25.43 15.84 -3.35
N PRO A 6 -24.68 15.71 -4.45
CA PRO A 6 -24.15 14.42 -4.87
C PRO A 6 -23.30 13.79 -3.74
N PRO A 7 -23.22 12.45 -3.69
CA PRO A 7 -22.40 11.77 -2.69
C PRO A 7 -20.94 12.21 -2.83
N ALA A 8 -20.30 12.53 -1.70
CA ALA A 8 -18.87 12.79 -1.63
C ALA A 8 -18.11 11.45 -1.56
N VAL A 9 -16.99 11.35 -2.26
CA VAL A 9 -16.11 10.18 -2.26
C VAL A 9 -14.72 10.61 -1.82
N ILE A 10 -14.17 9.92 -0.82
CA ILE A 10 -12.81 10.09 -0.33
C ILE A 10 -12.04 8.82 -0.66
N THR A 11 -10.85 8.95 -1.24
CA THR A 11 -9.96 7.83 -1.56
C THR A 11 -8.63 7.97 -0.83
N GLY A 12 -7.94 6.86 -0.62
CA GLY A 12 -6.63 6.82 0.03
C GLY A 12 -6.02 5.42 0.04
N ASP A 13 -4.74 5.33 0.35
CA ASP A 13 -3.99 4.08 0.49
C ASP A 13 -3.61 3.86 1.95
N ILE A 14 -4.20 2.84 2.58
CA ILE A 14 -3.97 2.54 4.01
C ILE A 14 -2.53 2.10 4.29
N THR A 15 -1.80 1.64 3.28
CA THR A 15 -0.41 1.18 3.42
C THR A 15 0.59 2.33 3.46
N GLN A 16 0.21 3.52 3.01
CA GLN A 16 1.07 4.70 2.98
C GLN A 16 0.98 5.48 4.30
N VAL A 17 1.78 5.06 5.28
CA VAL A 17 1.91 5.76 6.57
C VAL A 17 3.27 6.45 6.64
N ASP A 18 3.31 7.72 6.24
CA ASP A 18 4.50 8.58 6.36
C ASP A 18 4.39 9.46 7.61
N LEU A 19 4.33 8.83 8.78
CA LEU A 19 4.20 9.50 10.07
C LEU A 19 5.29 9.06 11.05
N PRO A 20 5.67 9.90 12.02
CA PRO A 20 6.60 9.51 13.09
C PRO A 20 6.14 8.22 13.79
N LYS A 21 7.11 7.39 14.20
CA LYS A 21 6.83 6.11 14.88
C LYS A 21 5.89 6.32 16.07
N GLY A 22 4.85 5.49 16.16
CA GLY A 22 3.83 5.56 17.20
C GLY A 22 2.67 6.51 16.89
N THR A 23 2.75 7.30 15.81
CA THR A 23 1.62 8.12 15.35
C THR A 23 0.60 7.23 14.63
N ARG A 24 -0.66 7.27 15.08
CA ARG A 24 -1.75 6.55 14.41
C ARG A 24 -2.08 7.24 13.08
N SER A 25 -2.25 6.45 12.02
CA SER A 25 -2.74 6.94 10.72
C SER A 25 -4.13 7.56 10.85
N GLY A 26 -4.30 8.76 10.29
CA GLY A 26 -5.60 9.44 10.24
C GLY A 26 -6.64 8.67 9.41
N LEU A 27 -6.22 8.05 8.30
CA LEU A 27 -7.09 7.25 7.44
C LEU A 27 -7.61 6.01 8.18
N THR A 28 -6.72 5.29 8.87
CA THR A 28 -7.09 4.14 9.69
C THR A 28 -7.99 4.57 10.85
N HIS A 29 -7.68 5.70 11.49
CA HIS A 29 -8.49 6.24 12.59
C HIS A 29 -9.90 6.62 12.15
N VAL A 30 -10.07 7.27 11.00
CA VAL A 30 -11.38 7.66 10.46
C VAL A 30 -12.28 6.44 10.20
N ILE A 31 -11.71 5.35 9.69
CA ILE A 31 -12.47 4.11 9.46
C ILE A 31 -13.03 3.59 10.79
N ASP A 32 -12.21 3.54 11.84
CA ASP A 32 -12.62 3.07 13.15
C ASP A 32 -13.69 3.96 13.81
N VAL A 33 -13.56 5.28 13.65
CA VAL A 33 -14.47 6.28 14.25
C VAL A 33 -15.82 6.33 13.53
N LEU A 34 -15.84 6.17 12.20
CA LEU A 34 -17.03 6.43 11.39
C LEU A 34 -17.75 5.15 10.91
N LYS A 35 -17.24 3.95 11.23
CA LYS A 35 -17.81 2.67 10.77
C LYS A 35 -19.30 2.46 11.05
N ASP A 36 -19.82 3.06 12.12
CA ASP A 36 -21.21 2.90 12.56
C ASP A 36 -22.09 4.13 12.24
N VAL A 37 -21.56 5.11 11.50
CA VAL A 37 -22.29 6.34 11.14
C VAL A 37 -23.24 6.07 9.98
N PRO A 38 -24.56 6.27 10.14
CA PRO A 38 -25.53 6.08 9.06
C PRO A 38 -25.22 6.99 7.87
N GLY A 39 -25.23 6.41 6.67
CA GLY A 39 -24.96 7.14 5.42
C GLY A 39 -23.48 7.20 5.02
N ILE A 40 -22.58 6.60 5.80
CA ILE A 40 -21.17 6.42 5.43
C ILE A 40 -20.90 4.95 5.12
N SER A 41 -20.22 4.70 4.00
CA SER A 41 -19.83 3.35 3.56
C SER A 41 -18.34 3.30 3.30
N PHE A 42 -17.71 2.16 3.62
CA PHE A 42 -16.30 1.91 3.38
C PHE A 42 -16.13 0.78 2.36
N THR A 43 -15.36 1.05 1.30
CA THR A 43 -15.02 0.05 0.27
C THR A 43 -13.51 -0.15 0.25
N HIS A 44 -13.06 -1.39 0.45
CA HIS A 44 -11.65 -1.75 0.43
C HIS A 44 -11.36 -2.54 -0.85
N PHE A 45 -10.49 -2.00 -1.70
CA PHE A 45 -10.03 -2.68 -2.91
C PHE A 45 -8.95 -3.70 -2.57
N LYS A 46 -9.05 -4.88 -3.16
CA LYS A 46 -8.01 -5.91 -3.17
C LYS A 46 -7.17 -5.77 -4.43
N PRO A 47 -5.94 -6.31 -4.47
CA PRO A 47 -5.11 -6.28 -5.68
C PRO A 47 -5.83 -6.78 -6.94
N LYS A 48 -6.69 -7.80 -6.79
CA LYS A 48 -7.51 -8.38 -7.88
C LYS A 48 -8.58 -7.42 -8.43
N ASP A 49 -8.94 -6.39 -7.69
CA ASP A 49 -9.94 -5.41 -8.10
C ASP A 49 -9.30 -4.30 -8.98
N VAL A 50 -7.97 -4.34 -9.14
CA VAL A 50 -7.21 -3.40 -9.96
C VAL A 50 -6.93 -4.01 -11.34
N VAL A 51 -7.54 -3.44 -12.38
CA VAL A 51 -7.20 -3.79 -13.76
C VAL A 51 -5.87 -3.16 -14.12
N ARG A 52 -4.83 -3.98 -14.26
CA ARG A 52 -3.49 -3.56 -14.70
C ARG A 52 -3.32 -3.90 -16.17
N HIS A 53 -2.58 -3.07 -16.89
CA HIS A 53 -2.14 -3.43 -18.23
C HIS A 53 -1.31 -4.74 -18.17
N PRO A 54 -1.49 -5.71 -19.09
CA PRO A 54 -0.81 -7.00 -19.01
C PRO A 54 0.72 -6.91 -18.87
N LEU A 55 1.34 -5.90 -19.50
CA LEU A 55 2.78 -5.62 -19.34
C LEU A 55 3.17 -5.28 -17.89
N VAL A 56 2.40 -4.39 -17.24
CA VAL A 56 2.68 -3.96 -15.87
C VAL A 56 2.53 -5.13 -14.90
N GLN A 57 1.52 -5.99 -15.12
CA GLN A 57 1.34 -7.20 -14.33
C GLN A 57 2.57 -8.13 -14.43
N ARG A 58 3.07 -8.40 -15.65
CA ARG A 58 4.27 -9.23 -15.85
C ARG A 58 5.52 -8.65 -15.17
N ILE A 59 5.66 -7.32 -15.16
CA ILE A 59 6.77 -6.64 -14.48
C ILE A 59 6.67 -6.87 -12.97
N VAL A 60 5.49 -6.67 -12.38
CA VAL A 60 5.27 -6.87 -10.93
C VAL A 60 5.57 -8.31 -10.54
N GLU A 61 5.02 -9.29 -11.26
CA GLU A 61 5.24 -10.72 -10.99
C GLU A 61 6.73 -11.11 -11.11
N ALA A 62 7.50 -10.44 -11.95
CA ALA A 62 8.94 -10.69 -12.08
C ALA A 62 9.72 -10.21 -10.84
N TYR A 63 9.35 -9.07 -10.26
CA TYR A 63 9.95 -8.57 -9.02
C TYR A 63 9.52 -9.40 -7.81
N GLU A 64 8.24 -9.81 -7.72
CA GLU A 64 7.76 -10.70 -6.65
C GLU A 64 8.58 -12.01 -6.61
N ARG A 65 8.78 -12.66 -7.77
CA ARG A 65 9.62 -13.87 -7.86
C ARG A 65 11.07 -13.63 -7.47
N PHE A 66 11.60 -12.44 -7.72
CA PHE A 66 12.97 -12.09 -7.37
C PHE A 66 13.11 -11.91 -5.84
N ASP A 67 12.16 -11.22 -5.21
CA ASP A 67 12.14 -11.02 -3.75
C ASP A 67 11.89 -12.33 -2.98
N ASP A 68 11.02 -13.22 -3.48
CA ASP A 68 10.80 -14.55 -2.88
C ASP A 68 12.09 -15.39 -2.86
N GLN A 69 12.89 -15.34 -3.93
CA GLN A 69 14.18 -16.04 -3.99
C GLN A 69 15.22 -15.47 -3.01
N LEU A 70 15.16 -14.18 -2.69
CA LEU A 70 16.03 -13.56 -1.70
C LEU A 70 15.65 -13.96 -0.27
N SER A 71 14.37 -14.16 0.00
CA SER A 71 13.87 -14.52 1.33
C SER A 71 14.06 -16.00 1.68
N ASP A 72 13.97 -16.90 0.70
CA ASP A 72 14.22 -18.34 0.88
C ASP A 72 15.72 -18.72 0.96
N GLY A 73 16.63 -17.78 0.68
CA GLY A 73 18.09 -17.99 0.70
C GLY A 73 18.80 -17.72 2.04
N SER A 74 18.07 -17.27 3.08
CA SER A 74 18.70 -16.88 4.36
C SER A 74 18.98 -18.07 5.29
N SER A 75 19.89 -18.93 4.82
CA SER A 75 20.85 -19.66 5.67
C SER A 75 22.29 -19.51 5.16
N GLY A 76 22.56 -18.60 4.22
CA GLY A 76 23.91 -18.33 3.74
C GLY A 76 24.18 -16.83 3.56
N ASN A 77 25.16 -16.32 4.32
CA ASN A 77 25.80 -15.01 4.16
C ASN A 77 25.77 -14.48 2.71
N ASN A 78 25.02 -13.41 2.43
CA ASN A 78 25.43 -12.51 1.35
C ASN A 78 24.99 -11.06 1.61
N SER A 79 25.97 -10.27 2.01
CA SER A 79 25.97 -8.82 1.94
C SER A 79 25.98 -8.38 0.48
N TYR A 80 24.98 -7.59 0.06
CA TYR A 80 25.06 -6.83 -1.18
C TYR A 80 26.42 -6.11 -1.25
N PRO A 81 27.17 -6.17 -2.38
CA PRO A 81 28.42 -5.45 -2.49
C PRO A 81 28.15 -3.96 -2.36
N ARG A 82 28.56 -3.38 -1.23
CA ARG A 82 28.57 -1.94 -1.02
C ARG A 82 29.60 -1.38 -2.01
N ASP A 83 29.11 -0.72 -3.06
CA ASP A 83 29.96 -0.03 -4.03
C ASP A 83 30.93 0.91 -3.27
N LYS A 84 32.23 0.66 -3.39
CA LYS A 84 33.30 1.36 -2.66
C LYS A 84 33.82 2.61 -3.38
N ASN A 85 33.16 3.05 -4.46
CA ASN A 85 33.60 4.22 -5.23
C ASN A 85 32.86 5.51 -4.85
N ARG A 86 33.02 5.98 -3.60
CA ARG A 86 32.61 7.35 -3.23
C ARG A 86 33.72 8.23 -2.64
N ASP A 87 34.92 7.70 -2.44
CA ASP A 87 36.05 8.46 -1.91
C ASP A 87 37.27 8.34 -2.84
N ALA A 88 37.26 9.12 -3.94
CA ALA A 88 38.44 9.43 -4.74
C ALA A 88 38.27 10.80 -5.42
#